data_AF-A0A7D5T2J4-F1
#
_entry.id   AF-A0A7D5T2J4-F1
#
_cell.length_a   1.000
_cell.length_b   1.000
_cell.length_c   1.000
_cell.angle_alpha   90.00
_cell.angle_beta   90.00
_cell.angle_gamma   90.00
#
_symmetry.space_group_name_H-M   'P 1'
#
loop_
_entity.id
_entity.type
_entity.pdbx_description
1 polymer ?
#
loop_
_entity_poly.entity_id
_entity_poly.type
_entity_poly.pdbx_seq_one_letter_code
_entity_poly.pdbx_strand_id
1 'polypeptide(L)'
;MGTSWAKGKEGTSLPLNSYQVDLSELDGKKFSCLDGCGLCCLCQPELLEQEVTYFRKHHSDRLVAKKHPHKHFALSLKKKVGSCSFLNNRRCDIYNMRPHYCRQFPFHIYVGNRVQVELDLSCRGVWADKGEDCTSIGARLIADNDRALRSTFEQADEVHRQFFKNCLDMECDCRPTELRSAFAKIVSNMSDLSFISSLLEASAEEEKVEIGALRYMPLDGTRMRELNEAATEAARDSLGSADPFDAPIYLAEDLSWNLFRFEDEMIERYILTDEGDLDHISSIDPSSIVLKGALPDGKKVLEGYIAMLNRRDSILGNAYYLMDEYAYEDYMSNIYTGVLATSALEVLWRASLISNVFGTELDARGIREGIIYYDMDRLDAPTIGAFI
;
A
#
# COMPACT_ATOMS: atom_id res chain seq x y z
N MET A 1 50.17 7.89 -9.40
CA MET A 1 50.33 7.27 -8.07
C MET A 1 50.01 8.34 -7.05
N GLY A 2 48.98 8.33 -6.24
CA GLY A 2 47.91 7.38 -5.93
C GLY A 2 47.33 7.83 -4.58
N THR A 3 46.02 7.70 -4.42
CA THR A 3 45.25 7.56 -3.15
C THR A 3 45.20 8.74 -2.15
N SER A 4 44.10 9.09 -1.48
CA SER A 4 42.71 8.61 -1.47
C SER A 4 41.84 9.38 -0.44
N TRP A 5 40.52 9.25 -0.62
CA TRP A 5 39.39 9.40 0.31
C TRP A 5 38.85 10.80 0.66
N ALA A 6 37.71 11.08 0.04
CA ALA A 6 36.67 11.98 0.51
C ALA A 6 35.98 11.41 1.76
N LYS A 7 35.70 12.28 2.74
CA LYS A 7 34.65 12.10 3.74
C LYS A 7 33.71 13.31 3.64
N GLY A 8 32.52 13.07 3.08
CA GLY A 8 31.41 14.01 3.14
C GLY A 8 30.98 14.19 4.60
N LYS A 9 30.86 15.44 5.02
CA LYS A 9 30.42 15.83 6.36
C LYS A 9 28.90 15.72 6.45
N GLU A 10 28.47 14.99 7.46
CA GLU A 10 27.45 15.31 8.47
C GLU A 10 26.21 16.11 8.02
N GLY A 11 25.06 15.51 8.33
CA GLY A 11 23.74 16.00 8.02
C GLY A 11 23.50 17.45 8.43
N THR A 12 22.93 18.20 7.50
CA THR A 12 22.22 19.45 7.77
C THR A 12 21.00 19.14 8.62
N SER A 13 21.19 19.18 9.94
CA SER A 13 20.12 19.30 10.91
C SER A 13 19.60 20.74 10.90
N LEU A 14 18.38 20.93 10.40
CA LEU A 14 17.59 22.11 10.69
C LEU A 14 17.07 21.99 12.13
N PRO A 15 17.27 22.97 13.02
CA PRO A 15 16.83 22.86 14.42
C PRO A 15 15.33 23.17 14.58
N LEU A 16 14.68 22.43 15.50
CA LEU A 16 13.34 22.58 16.11
C LEU A 16 12.12 21.97 15.39
N ASN A 17 12.15 20.69 15.03
CA ASN A 17 10.92 19.94 14.73
C ASN A 17 10.48 19.11 15.94
N SER A 18 9.20 19.22 16.30
CA SER A 18 8.55 18.38 17.32
C SER A 18 8.41 16.91 16.92
N TYR A 19 8.83 16.56 15.69
CA TYR A 19 8.85 15.22 15.13
C TYR A 19 10.03 15.02 14.17
N GLN A 20 10.46 13.78 13.98
CA GLN A 20 11.41 13.38 12.95
C GLN A 20 10.69 13.18 11.61
N VAL A 21 11.35 13.51 10.49
CA VAL A 21 10.85 13.27 9.13
C VAL A 21 11.74 12.26 8.41
N ASP A 22 11.14 11.26 7.76
CA ASP A 22 11.80 10.29 6.90
C ASP A 22 11.30 10.42 5.44
N LEU A 23 12.22 10.78 4.53
CA LEU A 23 11.99 10.85 3.08
C LEU A 23 12.80 9.80 2.31
N SER A 24 13.41 8.83 3.01
CA SER A 24 14.35 7.88 2.41
C SER A 24 13.74 6.98 1.33
N GLU A 25 12.43 6.74 1.38
CA GLU A 25 11.73 6.01 0.31
C GLU A 25 11.76 6.76 -1.04
N LEU A 26 11.78 8.10 -0.98
CA LEU A 26 11.70 8.97 -2.15
C LEU A 26 13.05 9.13 -2.87
N ASP A 27 14.15 8.75 -2.23
CA ASP A 27 15.50 8.97 -2.74
C ASP A 27 15.72 8.28 -4.10
N GLY A 28 16.24 9.04 -5.06
CA GLY A 28 16.46 8.60 -6.43
C GLY A 28 15.20 8.35 -7.27
N LYS A 29 13.98 8.59 -6.74
CA LYS A 29 12.73 8.42 -7.50
C LYS A 29 12.29 9.72 -8.16
N LYS A 30 11.57 9.57 -9.27
CA LYS A 30 10.95 10.69 -10.00
C LYS A 30 9.48 10.40 -10.25
N PHE A 31 8.70 11.47 -10.29
CA PHE A 31 7.27 11.40 -10.54
C PHE A 31 6.87 12.27 -11.74
N SER A 32 6.10 11.65 -12.65
CA SER A 32 5.40 12.33 -13.73
C SER A 32 3.99 11.79 -13.84
N CYS A 33 2.99 12.69 -13.75
CA CYS A 33 1.60 12.32 -13.99
C CYS A 33 1.43 11.91 -15.46
N LEU A 34 0.90 10.71 -15.70
CA LEU A 34 0.67 10.19 -17.04
C LEU A 34 -0.63 10.74 -17.62
N ASP A 35 -0.52 11.27 -18.84
CA ASP A 35 -1.68 11.81 -19.55
C ASP A 35 -2.67 10.69 -19.89
N GLY A 36 -3.96 10.93 -19.66
CA GLY A 36 -5.01 9.93 -19.90
C GLY A 36 -5.12 8.82 -18.85
N CYS A 37 -4.35 8.87 -17.76
CA CYS A 37 -4.39 7.85 -16.70
C CYS A 37 -5.66 7.96 -15.83
N GLY A 38 -5.89 9.12 -15.21
CA GLY A 38 -7.07 9.40 -14.36
C GLY A 38 -7.26 8.53 -13.10
N LEU A 39 -6.32 7.64 -12.74
CA LEU A 39 -6.42 6.75 -11.56
C LEU A 39 -6.73 7.51 -10.26
N CYS A 40 -6.11 8.66 -10.03
CA CYS A 40 -6.34 9.48 -8.83
C CYS A 40 -7.77 10.04 -8.71
N CYS A 41 -8.57 9.95 -9.77
CA CYS A 41 -9.97 10.34 -9.76
C CYS A 41 -10.91 9.17 -9.43
N LEU A 42 -10.38 7.98 -9.14
CA LEU A 42 -11.18 6.82 -8.73
C LEU A 42 -11.37 6.76 -7.21
N CYS A 43 -10.45 7.35 -6.45
CA CYS A 43 -10.62 7.56 -5.02
C CYS A 43 -11.60 8.70 -4.77
N GLN A 44 -12.54 8.53 -3.82
CA GLN A 44 -13.39 9.63 -3.39
C GLN A 44 -12.58 10.65 -2.60
N PRO A 45 -12.43 11.90 -3.08
CA PRO A 45 -11.60 12.84 -2.37
C PRO A 45 -12.40 13.49 -1.23
N GLU A 46 -11.94 13.25 -0.01
CA GLU A 46 -12.36 14.00 1.16
C GLU A 46 -11.92 15.46 1.05
N LEU A 47 -12.67 16.36 1.70
CA LEU A 47 -12.38 17.78 1.74
C LEU A 47 -11.98 18.19 3.15
N LEU A 48 -10.87 18.92 3.24
CA LEU A 48 -10.52 19.61 4.48
C LEU A 48 -11.56 20.70 4.79
N GLU A 49 -11.76 21.02 6.07
CA GLU A 49 -12.78 21.97 6.53
C GLU A 49 -12.70 23.32 5.80
N GLN A 50 -11.48 23.83 5.59
CA GLN A 50 -11.22 25.06 4.85
C GLN A 50 -11.59 24.98 3.35
N GLU A 51 -11.53 23.80 2.74
CA GLU A 51 -11.86 23.58 1.32
C GLU A 51 -13.39 23.51 1.11
N VAL A 52 -14.14 23.03 2.13
CA VAL A 52 -15.61 22.91 2.07
C VAL A 52 -16.29 24.22 1.71
N THR A 53 -15.81 25.35 2.21
CA THR A 53 -16.40 26.67 1.93
C THR A 53 -16.36 27.00 0.44
N TYR A 54 -15.23 26.71 -0.23
CA TYR A 54 -15.08 26.93 -1.66
C TYR A 54 -16.04 26.04 -2.45
N PHE A 55 -16.03 24.72 -2.18
CA PHE A 55 -16.88 23.77 -2.91
C PHE A 55 -18.37 23.99 -2.66
N ARG A 56 -18.77 24.37 -1.44
CA ARG A 56 -20.17 24.74 -1.15
C ARG A 56 -20.62 25.96 -1.94
N LYS A 57 -19.73 26.92 -2.21
CA LYS A 57 -20.06 28.14 -2.97
C LYS A 57 -20.07 27.91 -4.49
N HIS A 58 -19.13 27.14 -5.00
CA HIS A 58 -18.87 27.04 -6.44
C HIS A 58 -19.37 25.73 -7.08
N HIS A 59 -19.53 24.66 -6.30
CA HIS A 59 -19.84 23.30 -6.77
C HIS A 59 -20.74 22.53 -5.79
N SER A 60 -21.78 23.20 -5.25
CA SER A 60 -22.63 22.64 -4.20
C SER A 60 -23.32 21.32 -4.58
N ASP A 61 -23.58 21.11 -5.88
CA ASP A 61 -24.18 19.90 -6.46
C ASP A 61 -23.22 18.71 -6.49
N ARG A 62 -21.91 18.96 -6.34
CA ARG A 62 -20.85 17.95 -6.35
C ARG A 62 -20.27 17.68 -4.97
N LEU A 63 -20.93 18.15 -3.92
CA LEU A 63 -20.52 17.99 -2.53
C LEU A 63 -21.42 16.97 -1.83
N VAL A 64 -20.83 15.97 -1.17
CA VAL A 64 -21.56 14.99 -0.36
C VAL A 64 -21.11 15.04 1.09
N ALA A 65 -22.06 14.89 2.01
CA ALA A 65 -21.77 14.73 3.44
C ALA A 65 -21.76 13.24 3.79
N LYS A 66 -20.68 12.77 4.39
CA LYS A 66 -20.50 11.39 4.83
C LYS A 66 -20.64 11.31 6.35
N LYS A 67 -21.09 10.16 6.85
CA LYS A 67 -21.29 9.90 8.28
C LYS A 67 -20.27 8.91 8.86
N HIS A 68 -19.64 8.12 7.98
CA HIS A 68 -18.74 7.04 8.33
C HIS A 68 -17.44 7.18 7.50
N PRO A 69 -16.28 6.76 8.05
CA PRO A 69 -16.10 6.28 9.43
C PRO A 69 -16.31 7.39 10.48
N HIS A 70 -16.14 8.66 10.07
CA HIS A 70 -16.51 9.84 10.83
C HIS A 70 -17.25 10.85 9.94
N LYS A 71 -17.78 11.94 10.51
CA LYS A 71 -18.48 12.97 9.74
C LYS A 71 -17.49 13.85 8.99
N HIS A 72 -17.53 13.81 7.66
CA HIS A 72 -16.73 14.68 6.80
C HIS A 72 -17.51 15.07 5.53
N PHE A 73 -16.94 15.98 4.74
CA PHE A 73 -17.42 16.31 3.40
C PHE A 73 -16.48 15.72 2.37
N ALA A 74 -17.01 15.24 1.26
CA ALA A 74 -16.24 14.71 0.15
C ALA A 74 -16.84 15.18 -1.18
N LEU A 75 -16.07 15.06 -2.27
CA LEU A 75 -16.64 15.27 -3.61
C LEU A 75 -17.51 14.07 -4.01
N SER A 76 -18.58 14.35 -4.74
CA SER A 76 -19.48 13.32 -5.25
C SER A 76 -18.78 12.45 -6.28
N LEU A 77 -19.17 11.17 -6.32
CA LEU A 77 -18.78 10.23 -7.36
C LEU A 77 -19.91 10.12 -8.40
N LYS A 78 -19.55 9.88 -9.66
CA LYS A 78 -20.50 9.49 -10.70
C LYS A 78 -21.16 8.19 -10.29
N LYS A 79 -22.49 8.13 -10.44
CA LYS A 79 -23.33 7.00 -9.96
C LYS A 79 -23.15 6.66 -8.48
N LYS A 80 -22.65 7.60 -7.66
CA LYS A 80 -22.38 7.50 -6.22
C LYS A 80 -21.21 6.61 -5.80
N VAL A 81 -20.73 5.76 -6.69
CA VAL A 81 -19.70 4.75 -6.39
C VAL A 81 -18.60 4.70 -7.45
N GLY A 82 -18.83 5.23 -8.66
CA GLY A 82 -17.84 5.26 -9.74
C GLY A 82 -16.79 6.36 -9.61
N SER A 83 -16.32 6.86 -10.75
CA SER A 83 -15.26 7.86 -10.79
C SER A 83 -15.70 9.23 -10.22
N CYS A 84 -14.74 10.08 -9.85
CA CYS A 84 -15.02 11.42 -9.35
C CYS A 84 -15.89 12.23 -10.32
N SER A 85 -16.84 12.97 -9.78
CA SER A 85 -17.78 13.81 -10.56
C SER A 85 -17.14 14.88 -11.45
N PHE A 86 -15.87 15.23 -11.21
CA PHE A 86 -15.09 16.17 -12.02
C PHE A 86 -14.20 15.49 -13.07
N LEU A 87 -14.25 14.17 -13.19
CA LEU A 87 -13.51 13.43 -14.20
C LEU A 87 -14.23 13.46 -15.53
N ASN A 88 -13.56 13.93 -16.57
CA ASN A 88 -14.08 14.02 -17.92
C ASN A 88 -12.97 13.72 -18.93
N ASN A 89 -13.17 12.71 -19.78
CA ASN A 89 -12.19 12.24 -20.76
C ASN A 89 -10.80 12.02 -20.14
N ARG A 90 -10.74 11.25 -19.05
CA ARG A 90 -9.53 10.95 -18.26
C ARG A 90 -8.80 12.19 -17.69
N ARG A 91 -9.45 13.35 -17.63
CA ARG A 91 -8.89 14.60 -17.08
C ARG A 91 -9.79 15.19 -16.00
N CYS A 92 -9.17 15.84 -15.01
CA CYS A 92 -9.90 16.53 -13.95
C CYS A 92 -10.27 17.95 -14.41
N ASP A 93 -11.56 18.26 -14.48
CA ASP A 93 -12.08 19.59 -14.89
C ASP A 93 -11.66 20.71 -13.93
N ILE A 94 -11.34 20.37 -12.69
CA ILE A 94 -10.88 21.31 -11.66
C ILE A 94 -9.39 21.13 -11.33
N TYR A 95 -8.55 20.70 -12.27
CA TYR A 95 -7.14 20.33 -12.00
C TYR A 95 -6.36 21.33 -11.12
N ASN A 96 -6.54 22.64 -11.35
CA ASN A 96 -5.87 23.71 -10.60
C ASN A 96 -6.51 24.00 -9.24
N MET A 97 -7.76 23.57 -9.02
CA MET A 97 -8.55 23.75 -7.80
C MET A 97 -8.82 22.42 -7.09
N ARG A 98 -8.09 21.36 -7.45
CA ARG A 98 -8.19 20.02 -6.85
C ARG A 98 -8.07 20.12 -5.34
N PRO A 99 -8.84 19.34 -4.54
CA PRO A 99 -8.67 19.25 -3.09
C PRO A 99 -7.27 18.85 -2.64
N HIS A 100 -6.99 19.01 -1.35
CA HIS A 100 -5.69 18.70 -0.75
C HIS A 100 -5.19 17.31 -1.10
N TYR A 101 -5.97 16.27 -0.78
CA TYR A 101 -5.62 14.88 -1.06
C TYR A 101 -5.39 14.61 -2.55
N CYS A 102 -6.18 15.21 -3.44
CA CYS A 102 -5.98 15.09 -4.89
C CYS A 102 -4.69 15.74 -5.40
N ARG A 103 -4.19 16.79 -4.73
CA ARG A 103 -2.91 17.43 -5.06
C ARG A 103 -1.73 16.63 -4.52
N GLN A 104 -1.94 15.92 -3.41
CA GLN A 104 -0.91 15.13 -2.74
C GLN A 104 -0.61 13.81 -3.46
N PHE A 105 -1.62 13.16 -4.05
CA PHE A 105 -1.44 11.90 -4.78
C PHE A 105 -0.32 11.98 -5.83
N PRO A 106 0.62 11.00 -5.90
CA PRO A 106 0.62 9.70 -5.22
C PRO A 106 1.45 9.65 -3.92
N PHE A 107 1.62 10.77 -3.22
CA PHE A 107 2.37 10.82 -1.98
C PHE A 107 1.41 10.71 -0.79
N HIS A 108 1.76 9.91 0.20
CA HIS A 108 1.01 9.73 1.43
C HIS A 108 1.91 10.12 2.61
N ILE A 109 1.45 11.03 3.46
CA ILE A 109 2.21 11.41 4.66
C ILE A 109 1.70 10.56 5.82
N TYR A 110 2.49 9.58 6.22
CA TYR A 110 2.21 8.75 7.37
C TYR A 110 2.77 9.37 8.65
N VAL A 111 1.97 9.42 9.70
CA VAL A 111 2.32 9.94 11.02
C VAL A 111 2.23 8.80 12.04
N GLY A 112 3.38 8.22 12.35
CA GLY A 112 3.56 7.26 13.44
C GLY A 112 4.50 7.82 14.51
N ASN A 113 5.47 7.01 14.96
CA ASN A 113 6.57 7.45 15.84
C ASN A 113 7.49 8.51 15.19
N ARG A 114 7.40 8.65 13.87
CA ARG A 114 7.99 9.72 13.05
C ARG A 114 7.03 10.00 11.90
N VAL A 115 7.25 11.10 11.21
CA VAL A 115 6.58 11.42 9.96
C VAL A 115 7.34 10.78 8.81
N GLN A 116 6.67 10.01 7.96
CA GLN A 116 7.25 9.37 6.78
C GLN A 116 6.42 9.71 5.54
N VAL A 117 7.08 10.00 4.42
CA VAL A 117 6.39 10.17 3.14
C VAL A 117 6.55 8.89 2.32
N GLU A 118 5.43 8.25 2.03
CA GLU A 118 5.32 6.98 1.30
C GLU A 118 4.72 7.24 -0.08
N LEU A 119 5.18 6.52 -1.10
CA LEU A 119 4.61 6.59 -2.45
C LEU A 119 3.57 5.50 -2.65
N ASP A 120 2.42 5.86 -3.21
CA ASP A 120 1.51 4.88 -3.77
C ASP A 120 2.09 4.32 -5.08
N LEU A 121 2.58 3.08 -5.01
CA LEU A 121 3.19 2.38 -6.13
C LEU A 121 2.16 1.81 -7.13
N SER A 122 0.85 1.94 -6.87
CA SER A 122 -0.19 1.77 -7.89
C SER A 122 -0.12 2.86 -8.97
N CYS A 123 0.46 4.02 -8.64
CA CYS A 123 0.64 5.09 -9.59
C CYS A 123 1.76 4.76 -10.59
N ARG A 124 1.39 4.42 -11.84
CA ARG A 124 2.36 4.22 -12.95
C ARG A 124 3.33 5.38 -13.16
N GLY A 125 2.94 6.60 -12.77
CA GLY A 125 3.78 7.80 -12.88
C GLY A 125 5.08 7.73 -12.08
N VAL A 126 5.12 6.96 -10.98
CA VAL A 126 6.33 6.79 -10.14
C VAL A 126 7.31 5.75 -10.73
N TRP A 127 6.86 4.98 -11.72
CA TRP A 127 7.66 3.96 -12.40
C TRP A 127 8.25 4.46 -13.73
N ALA A 128 7.88 5.67 -14.17
CA ALA A 128 8.28 6.22 -15.46
C ALA A 128 9.73 6.73 -15.51
N ASP A 129 10.41 6.84 -14.37
CA ASP A 129 11.75 7.44 -14.20
C ASP A 129 11.89 8.82 -14.86
N LYS A 130 10.80 9.61 -14.79
CA LYS A 130 10.66 10.91 -15.45
C LYS A 130 9.95 11.88 -14.53
N GLY A 131 10.11 13.16 -14.85
CA GLY A 131 9.46 14.25 -14.15
C GLY A 131 10.27 14.77 -12.98
N GLU A 132 9.57 15.22 -11.95
CA GLU A 132 10.16 15.92 -10.82
C GLU A 132 10.71 14.93 -9.78
N ASP A 133 11.78 15.34 -9.10
CA ASP A 133 12.40 14.59 -8.01
C ASP A 133 11.43 14.40 -6.84
N CYS A 134 11.19 13.15 -6.45
CA CYS A 134 10.22 12.80 -5.42
C CYS A 134 10.62 13.37 -4.05
N THR A 135 11.90 13.38 -3.70
CA THR A 135 12.39 13.94 -2.43
C THR A 135 12.05 15.43 -2.31
N SER A 136 12.20 16.18 -3.41
CA SER A 136 11.85 17.60 -3.50
C SER A 136 10.34 17.82 -3.35
N ILE A 137 9.51 16.98 -3.96
CA ILE A 137 8.05 17.02 -3.77
C ILE A 137 7.70 16.72 -2.30
N GLY A 138 8.23 15.63 -1.74
CA GLY A 138 7.98 15.23 -0.35
C GLY A 138 8.38 16.31 0.65
N ALA A 139 9.54 16.96 0.46
CA ALA A 139 9.98 18.05 1.33
C ALA A 139 9.00 19.24 1.31
N ARG A 140 8.43 19.58 0.15
CA ARG A 140 7.39 20.62 0.05
C ARG A 140 6.10 20.19 0.71
N LEU A 141 5.67 18.94 0.51
CA LEU A 141 4.46 18.41 1.16
C LEU A 141 4.56 18.47 2.69
N ILE A 142 5.73 18.16 3.26
CA ILE A 142 5.99 18.32 4.69
C ILE A 142 5.90 19.78 5.12
N ALA A 143 6.53 20.70 4.37
CA ALA A 143 6.51 22.12 4.68
C ALA A 143 5.10 22.71 4.61
N ASP A 144 4.32 22.34 3.60
CA ASP A 144 2.95 22.80 3.37
C ASP A 144 1.99 22.28 4.45
N ASN A 145 2.30 21.15 5.07
CA ASN A 145 1.48 20.49 6.10
C ASN A 145 2.01 20.63 7.54
N ASP A 146 3.09 21.39 7.80
CA ASP A 146 3.78 21.42 9.10
C ASP A 146 2.83 21.61 10.31
N ARG A 147 1.87 22.54 10.23
CA ARG A 147 0.91 22.76 11.31
C ARG A 147 0.04 21.53 11.59
N ALA A 148 -0.51 20.91 10.54
CA ALA A 148 -1.35 19.73 10.67
C ALA A 148 -0.55 18.53 11.19
N LEU A 149 0.70 18.39 10.71
CA LEU A 149 1.63 17.37 11.16
C LEU A 149 1.95 17.49 12.65
N ARG A 150 2.21 18.71 13.18
CA ARG A 150 2.46 18.91 14.62
C ARG A 150 1.29 18.42 15.48
N SER A 151 0.08 18.86 15.14
CA SER A 151 -1.13 18.46 15.88
C SER A 151 -1.40 16.96 15.79
N THR A 152 -1.21 16.36 14.61
CA THR A 152 -1.49 14.93 14.41
C THR A 152 -0.43 14.07 15.07
N PHE A 153 0.84 14.50 15.06
CA PHE A 153 1.94 13.79 15.71
C PHE A 153 1.76 13.73 17.24
N GLU A 154 1.31 14.83 17.87
CA GLU A 154 0.99 14.84 19.30
C GLU A 154 -0.12 13.83 19.65
N GLN A 155 -1.14 13.70 18.79
CA GLN A 155 -2.22 12.73 18.98
C GLN A 155 -1.74 11.29 18.74
N ALA A 156 -0.96 11.07 17.67
CA ALA A 156 -0.39 9.77 17.34
C ALA A 156 0.53 9.27 18.45
N ASP A 157 1.36 10.14 19.05
CA ASP A 157 2.25 9.80 20.16
C ASP A 157 1.47 9.29 21.39
N GLU A 158 0.31 9.87 21.71
CA GLU A 158 -0.56 9.37 22.79
C GLU A 158 -1.06 7.95 22.49
N VAL A 159 -1.53 7.71 21.26
CA VAL A 159 -2.03 6.39 20.84
C VAL A 159 -0.90 5.34 20.89
N HIS A 160 0.30 5.68 20.43
CA HIS A 160 1.46 4.77 20.50
C HIS A 160 1.86 4.49 21.95
N ARG A 161 1.87 5.51 22.82
CA ARG A 161 2.14 5.31 24.25
C ARG A 161 1.12 4.38 24.90
N GLN A 162 -0.15 4.51 24.56
CA GLN A 162 -1.19 3.60 25.04
C GLN A 162 -1.00 2.18 24.50
N PHE A 163 -0.67 2.02 23.23
CA PHE A 163 -0.36 0.72 22.63
C PHE A 163 0.80 0.01 23.36
N PHE A 164 1.95 0.69 23.54
CA PHE A 164 3.08 0.08 24.25
C PHE A 164 2.78 -0.22 25.71
N LYS A 165 1.94 0.60 26.36
CA LYS A 165 1.47 0.30 27.71
C LYS A 165 0.62 -0.97 27.73
N ASN A 166 -0.30 -1.16 26.78
CA ASN A 166 -1.10 -2.38 26.68
C ASN A 166 -0.21 -3.60 26.46
N CYS A 167 0.80 -3.52 25.58
CA CYS A 167 1.77 -4.61 25.41
C CYS A 167 2.46 -4.97 26.72
N LEU A 168 2.87 -3.97 27.52
CA LEU A 168 3.50 -4.20 28.83
C LEU A 168 2.53 -4.83 29.84
N ASP A 169 1.30 -4.34 29.91
CA ASP A 169 0.25 -4.83 30.82
C ASP A 169 -0.14 -6.28 30.48
N MET A 170 -0.05 -6.67 29.21
CA MET A 170 -0.34 -8.02 28.70
C MET A 170 0.91 -8.91 28.59
N GLU A 171 2.07 -8.45 29.08
CA GLU A 171 3.36 -9.16 29.02
C GLU A 171 3.79 -9.57 27.59
N CYS A 172 3.34 -8.83 26.56
CA CYS A 172 3.67 -9.05 25.16
C CYS A 172 5.02 -8.39 24.78
N ASP A 173 5.93 -9.19 24.22
CA ASP A 173 7.27 -8.74 23.80
C ASP A 173 7.21 -7.94 22.48
N CYS A 174 7.24 -6.61 22.59
CA CYS A 174 7.14 -5.68 21.46
C CYS A 174 8.47 -4.93 21.21
N ARG A 175 9.29 -5.43 20.27
CA ARG A 175 10.61 -4.86 19.90
C ARG A 175 10.71 -4.56 18.39
N PRO A 176 10.03 -3.51 17.89
CA PRO A 176 9.93 -3.21 16.45
C PRO A 176 11.28 -3.06 15.74
N THR A 177 12.23 -2.35 16.35
CA THR A 177 13.55 -2.09 15.74
C THR A 177 14.36 -3.37 15.57
N GLU A 178 14.28 -4.29 16.55
CA GLU A 178 14.96 -5.57 16.48
C GLU A 178 14.32 -6.48 15.43
N LEU A 179 12.99 -6.53 15.38
CA LEU A 179 12.23 -7.30 14.39
C LEU A 179 12.53 -6.84 12.96
N ARG A 180 12.45 -5.53 12.69
CA ARG A 180 12.79 -4.95 11.38
C ARG A 180 14.23 -5.26 10.98
N SER A 181 15.16 -5.19 11.93
CA SER A 181 16.58 -5.49 11.70
C SER A 181 16.84 -6.97 11.47
N ALA A 182 16.10 -7.85 12.13
CA ALA A 182 16.17 -9.29 11.91
C ALA A 182 15.58 -9.65 10.54
N PHE A 183 14.40 -9.11 10.21
CA PHE A 183 13.74 -9.32 8.93
C PHE A 183 14.56 -8.79 7.75
N ALA A 184 15.18 -7.62 7.89
CA ALA A 184 16.05 -7.06 6.85
C ALA A 184 17.20 -8.01 6.43
N LYS A 185 17.66 -8.90 7.32
CA LYS A 185 18.72 -9.88 7.01
C LYS A 185 18.22 -11.06 6.18
N ILE A 186 16.91 -11.32 6.17
CA ILE A 186 16.31 -12.47 5.49
C ILE A 186 15.39 -12.05 4.34
N VAL A 187 15.22 -10.74 4.07
CA VAL A 187 14.27 -10.23 3.08
C VAL A 187 14.49 -10.78 1.67
N SER A 188 15.72 -11.14 1.31
CA SER A 188 16.03 -11.80 0.04
C SER A 188 15.30 -13.13 -0.15
N ASN A 189 14.93 -13.80 0.95
CA ASN A 189 14.22 -15.07 0.91
C ASN A 189 12.73 -14.90 0.57
N MET A 190 12.20 -13.67 0.65
CA MET A 190 10.78 -13.35 0.34
C MET A 190 10.45 -13.46 -1.14
N SER A 191 11.40 -13.87 -1.99
CA SER A 191 11.18 -14.23 -3.39
C SER A 191 11.12 -15.75 -3.61
N ASP A 192 11.25 -16.56 -2.55
CA ASP A 192 11.10 -18.01 -2.55
C ASP A 192 9.77 -18.42 -1.92
N LEU A 193 8.92 -19.08 -2.70
CA LEU A 193 7.62 -19.57 -2.22
C LEU A 193 7.76 -20.57 -1.05
N SER A 194 8.86 -21.32 -0.97
CA SER A 194 9.12 -22.27 0.12
C SER A 194 9.32 -21.54 1.44
N PHE A 195 10.03 -20.41 1.36
CA PHE A 195 10.23 -19.52 2.49
C PHE A 195 8.92 -18.85 2.91
N ILE A 196 8.17 -18.27 1.96
CA ILE A 196 6.88 -17.63 2.23
C ILE A 196 5.91 -18.63 2.90
N SER A 197 5.77 -19.84 2.34
CA SER A 197 4.92 -20.89 2.92
C SER A 197 5.32 -21.24 4.35
N SER A 198 6.62 -21.42 4.61
CA SER A 198 7.10 -21.77 5.95
C SER A 198 6.96 -20.61 6.94
N LEU A 199 7.11 -19.37 6.48
CA LEU A 199 6.95 -18.19 7.33
C LEU A 199 5.48 -17.96 7.70
N LEU A 200 4.55 -18.17 6.77
CA LEU A 200 3.11 -18.11 7.04
C LEU A 200 2.69 -19.17 8.06
N GLU A 201 3.11 -20.42 7.85
CA GLU A 201 2.87 -21.51 8.81
C GLU A 201 3.45 -21.20 10.18
N ALA A 202 4.72 -20.76 10.25
CA ALA A 202 5.35 -20.40 11.50
C ALA A 202 4.63 -19.23 12.20
N SER A 203 4.19 -18.22 11.45
CA SER A 203 3.45 -17.08 12.01
C SER A 203 2.08 -17.44 12.56
N ALA A 204 1.49 -18.56 12.16
CA ALA A 204 0.19 -19.02 12.64
C ALA A 204 0.30 -20.07 13.75
N GLU A 205 1.31 -20.94 13.69
CA GLU A 205 1.38 -22.15 14.53
C GLU A 205 2.49 -22.14 15.58
N GLU A 206 3.58 -21.38 15.38
CA GLU A 206 4.64 -21.31 16.40
C GLU A 206 4.21 -20.38 17.53
N GLU A 207 4.51 -20.77 18.77
CA GLU A 207 4.32 -19.89 19.93
C GLU A 207 5.00 -18.54 19.70
N LYS A 208 6.23 -18.54 19.16
CA LYS A 208 6.93 -17.31 18.79
C LYS A 208 7.91 -17.55 17.64
N VAL A 209 7.72 -16.81 16.55
CA VAL A 209 8.59 -16.84 15.37
C VAL A 209 9.96 -16.24 15.69
N GLU A 210 10.98 -17.08 15.67
CA GLU A 210 12.39 -16.68 15.72
C GLU A 210 12.96 -16.52 14.30
N ILE A 211 12.79 -15.33 13.72
CA ILE A 211 13.10 -15.01 12.31
C ILE A 211 14.47 -15.54 11.84
N GLY A 212 15.51 -15.39 12.66
CA GLY A 212 16.88 -15.80 12.30
C GLY A 212 17.12 -17.30 12.37
N ALA A 213 16.23 -18.06 13.02
CA ALA A 213 16.30 -19.50 13.19
C ALA A 213 15.29 -20.26 12.32
N LEU A 214 14.43 -19.54 11.58
CA LEU A 214 13.40 -20.14 10.74
C LEU A 214 14.04 -21.11 9.72
N ARG A 215 13.63 -22.37 9.80
CA ARG A 215 13.98 -23.39 8.83
C ARG A 215 12.82 -23.54 7.88
N TYR A 216 13.02 -23.25 6.61
CA TYR A 216 11.96 -23.44 5.62
C TYR A 216 12.06 -24.81 4.96
N MET A 217 10.90 -25.41 4.76
CA MET A 217 10.76 -26.73 4.15
C MET A 217 10.66 -26.58 2.62
N PRO A 218 11.25 -27.50 1.83
CA PRO A 218 11.04 -27.50 0.39
C PRO A 218 9.56 -27.59 0.04
N LEU A 219 9.13 -26.83 -0.97
CA LEU A 219 7.79 -26.98 -1.52
C LEU A 219 7.62 -28.32 -2.21
N ASP A 220 6.77 -29.16 -1.63
CA ASP A 220 6.20 -30.32 -2.31
C ASP A 220 4.81 -29.98 -2.89
N GLY A 221 4.17 -30.96 -3.53
CA GLY A 221 2.86 -30.77 -4.15
C GLY A 221 1.74 -30.43 -3.15
N THR A 222 1.84 -30.90 -1.91
CA THR A 222 0.83 -30.63 -0.87
C THR A 222 0.97 -29.19 -0.38
N ARG A 223 2.17 -28.78 0.01
CA ARG A 223 2.46 -27.41 0.48
C ARG A 223 2.19 -26.38 -0.61
N MET A 224 2.48 -26.71 -1.87
CA MET A 224 2.17 -25.81 -2.99
C MET A 224 0.66 -25.66 -3.19
N ARG A 225 -0.13 -26.72 -2.96
CA ARG A 225 -1.59 -26.63 -3.02
C ARG A 225 -2.13 -25.76 -1.89
N GLU A 226 -1.69 -26.01 -0.65
CA GLU A 226 -2.09 -25.22 0.52
C GLU A 226 -1.72 -23.74 0.35
N LEU A 227 -0.53 -23.44 -0.18
CA LEU A 227 -0.12 -22.06 -0.46
C LEU A 227 -0.96 -21.40 -1.55
N ASN A 228 -1.35 -22.14 -2.60
CA ASN A 228 -2.28 -21.63 -3.63
C ASN A 228 -3.66 -21.34 -3.04
N GLU A 229 -4.16 -22.23 -2.17
CA GLU A 229 -5.45 -22.08 -1.49
C GLU A 229 -5.44 -20.83 -0.61
N ALA A 230 -4.42 -20.67 0.25
CA ALA A 230 -4.24 -19.49 1.09
C ALA A 230 -4.12 -18.20 0.27
N ALA A 231 -3.38 -18.21 -0.84
CA ALA A 231 -3.26 -17.05 -1.72
C ALA A 231 -4.60 -16.67 -2.38
N THR A 232 -5.38 -17.67 -2.76
CA THR A 232 -6.69 -17.47 -3.40
C THR A 232 -7.73 -16.99 -2.39
N GLU A 233 -7.68 -17.49 -1.15
CA GLU A 233 -8.54 -17.04 -0.05
C GLU A 233 -8.25 -15.59 0.33
N ALA A 234 -6.98 -15.23 0.54
CA ALA A 234 -6.59 -13.83 0.79
C ALA A 234 -7.05 -12.89 -0.35
N ALA A 235 -6.87 -13.32 -1.60
CA ALA A 235 -7.37 -12.56 -2.74
C ALA A 235 -8.90 -12.48 -2.79
N ARG A 236 -9.61 -13.53 -2.37
CA ARG A 236 -11.07 -13.54 -2.32
C ARG A 236 -11.60 -12.53 -1.32
N ASP A 237 -10.95 -12.36 -0.18
CA ASP A 237 -11.36 -11.36 0.81
C ASP A 237 -11.20 -9.93 0.25
N SER A 238 -10.09 -9.65 -0.43
CA SER A 238 -9.83 -8.34 -1.06
C SER A 238 -10.75 -8.05 -2.27
N LEU A 239 -10.96 -9.03 -3.14
CA LEU A 239 -11.72 -8.86 -4.40
C LEU A 239 -13.22 -9.16 -4.24
N GLY A 240 -13.65 -9.70 -3.10
CA GLY A 240 -15.02 -10.16 -2.83
C GLY A 240 -15.94 -9.10 -2.22
N SER A 241 -15.56 -7.82 -2.22
CA SER A 241 -16.38 -6.76 -1.64
C SER A 241 -17.79 -6.72 -2.24
N ALA A 242 -18.79 -6.51 -1.37
CA ALA A 242 -20.18 -6.39 -1.76
C ALA A 242 -20.42 -5.18 -2.67
N ASP A 243 -19.72 -4.06 -2.42
CA ASP A 243 -19.73 -2.92 -3.33
C ASP A 243 -18.64 -3.12 -4.40
N PRO A 244 -18.99 -3.19 -5.70
CA PRO A 244 -18.01 -3.33 -6.76
C PRO A 244 -16.92 -2.26 -6.75
N PHE A 245 -17.21 -1.08 -6.22
CA PHE A 245 -16.28 0.04 -6.28
C PHE A 245 -15.31 0.10 -5.10
N ASP A 246 -15.50 -0.80 -4.12
CA ASP A 246 -14.51 -1.05 -3.07
C ASP A 246 -13.45 -2.08 -3.51
N ALA A 247 -13.66 -2.77 -4.65
CA ALA A 247 -12.68 -3.74 -5.14
C ALA A 247 -11.43 -3.02 -5.71
N PRO A 248 -10.22 -3.59 -5.51
CA PRO A 248 -8.98 -3.01 -6.00
C PRO A 248 -8.98 -2.78 -7.52
N ILE A 249 -8.45 -1.63 -7.94
CA ILE A 249 -8.35 -1.26 -9.35
C ILE A 249 -6.93 -1.50 -9.86
N TYR A 250 -6.80 -2.30 -10.91
CA TYR A 250 -5.57 -2.44 -11.68
C TYR A 250 -5.55 -1.46 -12.84
N LEU A 251 -4.68 -0.45 -12.78
CA LEU A 251 -4.38 0.41 -13.92
C LEU A 251 -3.45 -0.35 -14.88
N ALA A 252 -3.95 -0.84 -16.01
CA ALA A 252 -3.14 -1.55 -17.00
C ALA A 252 -2.22 -0.61 -17.81
N GLU A 253 -1.29 -1.18 -18.60
CA GLU A 253 -0.29 -0.40 -19.34
C GLU A 253 -0.90 0.47 -20.45
N ASP A 254 -2.02 0.02 -21.00
CA ASP A 254 -2.84 0.78 -21.94
C ASP A 254 -3.71 1.86 -21.27
N LEU A 255 -3.51 2.07 -19.96
CA LEU A 255 -4.23 3.00 -19.09
C LEU A 255 -5.70 2.64 -18.85
N SER A 256 -6.13 1.42 -19.20
CA SER A 256 -7.45 0.92 -18.85
C SER A 256 -7.55 0.60 -17.35
N TRP A 257 -8.69 0.93 -16.74
CA TRP A 257 -8.98 0.62 -15.33
C TRP A 257 -9.66 -0.74 -15.26
N ASN A 258 -8.91 -1.76 -14.84
CA ASN A 258 -9.41 -3.12 -14.74
C ASN A 258 -9.85 -3.37 -13.30
N LEU A 259 -11.02 -3.96 -13.16
CA LEU A 259 -11.56 -4.42 -11.89
C LEU A 259 -11.70 -5.93 -11.97
N PHE A 260 -11.21 -6.65 -10.96
CA PHE A 260 -11.42 -8.09 -10.84
C PHE A 260 -12.23 -8.35 -9.57
N ARG A 261 -13.29 -9.15 -9.67
CA ARG A 261 -14.19 -9.44 -8.55
C ARG A 261 -14.46 -10.92 -8.43
N PHE A 262 -14.53 -11.43 -7.21
CA PHE A 262 -15.11 -12.77 -7.00
C PHE A 262 -16.63 -12.67 -7.00
N GLU A 263 -17.28 -13.29 -7.98
CA GLU A 263 -18.74 -13.36 -8.14
C GLU A 263 -19.13 -14.79 -8.52
N ASP A 264 -20.08 -15.40 -7.79
CA ASP A 264 -20.61 -16.74 -8.08
C ASP A 264 -19.53 -17.82 -8.39
N GLU A 265 -18.49 -17.88 -7.55
CA GLU A 265 -17.30 -18.76 -7.67
C GLU A 265 -16.33 -18.46 -8.84
N MET A 266 -16.57 -17.40 -9.61
CA MET A 266 -15.72 -16.96 -10.72
C MET A 266 -15.01 -15.65 -10.37
N ILE A 267 -13.88 -15.38 -11.04
CA ILE A 267 -13.28 -14.05 -11.06
C ILE A 267 -13.79 -13.32 -12.31
N GLU A 268 -14.66 -12.34 -12.11
CA GLU A 268 -15.22 -11.51 -13.16
C GLU A 268 -14.33 -10.28 -13.39
N ARG A 269 -13.96 -10.05 -14.66
CA ARG A 269 -13.15 -8.91 -15.08
C ARG A 269 -14.03 -7.86 -15.75
N TYR A 270 -13.91 -6.64 -15.27
CA TYR A 270 -14.58 -5.47 -15.82
C TYR A 270 -13.59 -4.37 -16.21
N ILE A 271 -14.00 -3.49 -17.12
CA ILE A 271 -13.36 -2.20 -17.35
C ILE A 271 -14.24 -1.10 -16.76
N LEU A 272 -13.67 -0.30 -15.87
CA LEU A 272 -14.32 0.89 -15.35
C LEU A 272 -14.21 2.05 -16.34
N THR A 273 -15.36 2.58 -16.74
CA THR A 273 -15.45 3.72 -17.66
C THR A 273 -15.40 5.05 -16.92
N ASP A 274 -15.19 6.12 -17.68
CA ASP A 274 -15.20 7.49 -17.14
C ASP A 274 -16.52 7.86 -16.49
N GLU A 275 -17.64 7.24 -16.92
CA GLU A 275 -18.98 7.50 -16.40
C GLU A 275 -19.32 6.70 -15.14
N GLY A 276 -18.39 5.85 -14.68
CA GLY A 276 -18.62 4.96 -13.55
C GLY A 276 -19.40 3.70 -13.92
N ASP A 277 -19.41 3.32 -15.20
CA ASP A 277 -19.94 2.03 -15.67
C ASP A 277 -18.88 0.93 -15.61
N LEU A 278 -19.33 -0.30 -15.41
CA LEU A 278 -18.51 -1.50 -15.48
C LEU A 278 -18.86 -2.28 -16.74
N ASP A 279 -17.94 -2.29 -17.70
CA ASP A 279 -18.07 -3.09 -18.91
C ASP A 279 -17.47 -4.47 -18.66
N HIS A 280 -18.31 -5.52 -18.66
CA HIS A 280 -17.85 -6.90 -18.50
C HIS A 280 -16.97 -7.33 -19.67
N ILE A 281 -15.83 -7.96 -19.37
CA ILE A 281 -14.85 -8.41 -20.36
C ILE A 281 -14.75 -9.93 -20.40
N SER A 282 -14.64 -10.57 -19.25
CA SER A 282 -14.38 -12.02 -19.17
C SER A 282 -14.65 -12.58 -17.78
N SER A 283 -15.04 -13.85 -17.73
CA SER A 283 -15.11 -14.66 -16.51
C SER A 283 -13.92 -15.61 -16.46
N ILE A 284 -13.26 -15.70 -15.31
CA ILE A 284 -12.03 -16.47 -15.12
C ILE A 284 -12.25 -17.49 -14.02
N ASP A 285 -11.97 -18.77 -14.29
CA ASP A 285 -11.99 -19.81 -13.28
C ASP A 285 -10.81 -19.59 -12.31
N PRO A 286 -11.04 -19.40 -10.99
CA PRO A 286 -9.96 -19.18 -10.02
C PRO A 286 -8.92 -20.30 -10.04
N SER A 287 -9.31 -21.54 -10.32
CA SER A 287 -8.39 -22.69 -10.39
C SER A 287 -7.40 -22.61 -11.56
N SER A 288 -7.67 -21.75 -12.55
CA SER A 288 -6.74 -21.45 -13.65
C SER A 288 -5.61 -20.48 -13.24
N ILE A 289 -5.74 -19.81 -12.08
CA ILE A 289 -4.72 -18.93 -11.53
C ILE A 289 -3.76 -19.77 -10.69
N VAL A 290 -2.66 -20.17 -11.32
CA VAL A 290 -1.58 -20.90 -10.64
C VAL A 290 -0.60 -19.89 -10.04
N LEU A 291 -0.42 -19.90 -8.73
CA LEU A 291 0.62 -19.12 -8.05
C LEU A 291 2.00 -19.53 -8.59
N LYS A 292 2.74 -18.54 -9.10
CA LYS A 292 4.08 -18.73 -9.65
C LYS A 292 5.10 -17.99 -8.81
N GLY A 293 6.29 -18.57 -8.67
CA GLY A 293 7.45 -17.85 -8.17
C GLY A 293 7.95 -16.84 -9.20
N ALA A 294 8.54 -15.74 -8.73
CA ALA A 294 9.14 -14.75 -9.61
C ALA A 294 10.37 -15.32 -10.36
N LEU A 295 10.54 -14.91 -11.62
CA LEU A 295 11.75 -15.15 -12.41
C LEU A 295 12.92 -14.33 -11.86
N PRO A 296 14.19 -14.63 -12.20
CA PRO A 296 15.36 -14.02 -11.54
C PRO A 296 15.36 -12.49 -11.43
N ASP A 297 14.91 -11.78 -12.46
CA ASP A 297 14.81 -10.31 -12.41
C ASP A 297 13.55 -9.83 -11.69
N GLY A 298 12.46 -10.60 -11.71
CA GLY A 298 11.28 -10.37 -10.89
C GLY A 298 11.55 -10.52 -9.39
N LYS A 299 12.40 -11.49 -9.00
CA LYS A 299 12.82 -11.69 -7.60
C LYS A 299 13.42 -10.41 -7.01
N LYS A 300 14.32 -9.76 -7.74
CA LYS A 300 14.94 -8.49 -7.31
C LYS A 300 13.91 -7.38 -7.08
N VAL A 301 12.88 -7.30 -7.93
CA VAL A 301 11.81 -6.31 -7.79
C VAL A 301 10.97 -6.61 -6.55
N LEU A 302 10.59 -7.88 -6.34
CA LEU A 302 9.83 -8.30 -5.17
C LEU A 302 10.62 -8.07 -3.87
N GLU A 303 11.89 -8.49 -3.82
CA GLU A 303 12.78 -8.28 -2.68
C GLU A 303 12.93 -6.79 -2.35
N GLY A 304 13.10 -5.95 -3.36
CA GLY A 304 13.17 -4.50 -3.20
C GLY A 304 11.87 -3.90 -2.64
N TYR A 305 10.72 -4.39 -3.10
CA TYR A 305 9.41 -3.98 -2.61
C TYR A 305 9.18 -4.40 -1.16
N ILE A 306 9.42 -5.67 -0.80
CA ILE A 306 9.26 -6.15 0.58
C ILE A 306 10.26 -5.49 1.53
N ALA A 307 11.50 -5.23 1.08
CA ALA A 307 12.47 -4.47 1.86
C ALA A 307 12.00 -3.03 2.12
N MET A 308 11.30 -2.43 1.16
CA MET A 308 10.67 -1.12 1.32
C MET A 308 9.51 -1.19 2.31
N LEU A 309 8.61 -2.17 2.18
CA LEU A 309 7.52 -2.39 3.14
C LEU A 309 8.03 -2.57 4.58
N ASN A 310 9.10 -3.33 4.79
CA ASN A 310 9.75 -3.48 6.10
C ASN A 310 10.22 -2.14 6.70
N ARG A 311 10.49 -1.12 5.88
CA ARG A 311 10.86 0.24 6.32
C ARG A 311 9.68 1.22 6.45
N ARG A 312 8.51 0.89 5.90
CA ARG A 312 7.29 1.71 6.03
C ARG A 312 6.73 1.60 7.43
N ASP A 313 6.49 2.74 8.05
CA ASP A 313 5.90 2.84 9.38
C ASP A 313 4.41 2.51 9.33
N SER A 314 3.75 2.68 8.19
CA SER A 314 2.38 2.21 7.98
C SER A 314 2.25 0.67 7.95
N ILE A 315 3.29 -0.10 7.60
CA ILE A 315 3.28 -1.58 7.74
C ILE A 315 3.37 -1.96 9.21
N LEU A 316 4.25 -1.27 9.95
CA LEU A 316 4.41 -1.50 11.37
C LEU A 316 3.14 -1.10 12.14
N GLY A 317 2.52 0.01 11.77
CA GLY A 317 1.24 0.45 12.33
C GLY A 317 0.10 -0.52 12.02
N ASN A 318 0.09 -1.17 10.84
CA ASN A 318 -0.85 -2.25 10.55
C ASN A 318 -0.64 -3.47 11.46
N ALA A 319 0.61 -3.88 11.71
CA ALA A 319 0.89 -4.93 12.68
C ALA A 319 0.44 -4.54 14.11
N TYR A 320 0.61 -3.28 14.52
CA TYR A 320 0.10 -2.79 15.80
C TYR A 320 -1.42 -2.81 15.88
N TYR A 321 -2.10 -2.46 14.78
CA TYR A 321 -3.55 -2.53 14.71
C TYR A 321 -4.04 -3.98 14.90
N LEU A 322 -3.45 -4.93 14.19
CA LEU A 322 -3.80 -6.36 14.32
C LEU A 322 -3.52 -6.90 15.73
N MET A 323 -2.43 -6.46 16.37
CA MET A 323 -2.15 -6.81 17.77
C MET A 323 -3.25 -6.33 18.72
N ASP A 324 -3.72 -5.09 18.56
CA ASP A 324 -4.81 -4.55 19.38
C ASP A 324 -6.15 -5.26 19.08
N GLU A 325 -6.43 -5.54 17.80
CA GLU A 325 -7.62 -6.29 17.37
C GLU A 325 -7.65 -7.71 17.95
N TYR A 326 -6.50 -8.39 17.98
CA TYR A 326 -6.35 -9.72 18.58
C TYR A 326 -6.10 -9.69 20.08
N ALA A 327 -6.41 -8.56 20.74
CA ALA A 327 -6.30 -8.39 22.19
C ALA A 327 -4.94 -8.77 22.78
N TYR A 328 -3.86 -8.59 22.00
CA TYR A 328 -2.47 -8.89 22.38
C TYR A 328 -2.20 -10.36 22.70
N GLU A 329 -3.03 -11.29 22.20
CA GLU A 329 -2.91 -12.74 22.48
C GLU A 329 -1.73 -13.40 21.75
N ASP A 330 -1.19 -12.76 20.71
CA ASP A 330 -0.09 -13.29 19.90
C ASP A 330 1.16 -12.39 19.96
N TYR A 331 2.32 -12.97 19.65
CA TYR A 331 3.59 -12.26 19.65
C TYR A 331 3.70 -11.32 18.46
N MET A 332 4.30 -10.15 18.70
CA MET A 332 4.55 -9.18 17.64
C MET A 332 5.35 -9.78 16.46
N SER A 333 6.28 -10.71 16.72
CA SER A 333 7.05 -11.40 15.67
C SER A 333 6.15 -12.15 14.69
N ASN A 334 5.14 -12.84 15.20
CA ASN A 334 4.20 -13.64 14.44
C ASN A 334 3.36 -12.74 13.54
N ILE A 335 2.66 -11.77 14.14
CA ILE A 335 1.83 -10.81 13.41
C ILE A 335 2.65 -10.03 12.37
N TYR A 336 3.81 -9.47 12.77
CA TYR A 336 4.63 -8.66 11.88
C TYR A 336 5.15 -9.45 10.67
N THR A 337 5.62 -10.68 10.91
CA THR A 337 6.12 -11.52 9.81
C THR A 337 4.98 -12.07 8.94
N GLY A 338 3.83 -12.40 9.53
CA GLY A 338 2.62 -12.79 8.81
C GLY A 338 2.13 -11.70 7.87
N VAL A 339 2.11 -10.43 8.30
CA VAL A 339 1.76 -9.27 7.45
C VAL A 339 2.69 -9.17 6.23
N LEU A 340 4.01 -9.27 6.44
CA LEU A 340 4.99 -9.18 5.34
C LEU A 340 4.93 -10.40 4.40
N ALA A 341 4.69 -11.60 4.93
CA ALA A 341 4.54 -12.82 4.16
C ALA A 341 3.27 -12.79 3.31
N THR A 342 2.15 -12.34 3.89
CA THR A 342 0.88 -12.14 3.19
C THR A 342 1.02 -11.10 2.09
N SER A 343 1.67 -9.96 2.37
CA SER A 343 1.95 -8.95 1.34
C SER A 343 2.75 -9.50 0.15
N ALA A 344 3.77 -10.33 0.40
CA ALA A 344 4.53 -10.97 -0.67
C ALA A 344 3.68 -11.97 -1.47
N LEU A 345 2.85 -12.76 -0.77
CA LEU A 345 1.96 -13.73 -1.37
C LEU A 345 0.91 -13.06 -2.27
N GLU A 346 0.30 -11.97 -1.82
CA GLU A 346 -0.69 -11.22 -2.59
C GLU A 346 -0.09 -10.57 -3.84
N VAL A 347 1.10 -9.99 -3.76
CA VAL A 347 1.80 -9.46 -4.95
C VAL A 347 2.05 -10.58 -5.96
N LEU A 348 2.52 -11.74 -5.52
CA LEU A 348 2.77 -12.89 -6.40
C LEU A 348 1.48 -13.44 -7.02
N TRP A 349 0.39 -13.50 -6.23
CA TRP A 349 -0.91 -13.95 -6.72
C TRP A 349 -1.49 -12.97 -7.74
N ARG A 350 -1.49 -11.67 -7.44
CA ARG A 350 -1.94 -10.60 -8.35
C ARG A 350 -1.10 -10.57 -9.64
N ALA A 351 0.22 -10.75 -9.55
CA ALA A 351 1.08 -10.92 -10.72
C ALA A 351 0.74 -12.19 -11.53
N SER A 352 0.37 -13.28 -10.86
CA SER A 352 -0.05 -14.53 -11.51
C SER A 352 -1.41 -14.39 -12.22
N LEU A 353 -2.35 -13.65 -11.63
CA LEU A 353 -3.62 -13.27 -12.26
C LEU A 353 -3.37 -12.41 -13.51
N ILE A 354 -2.54 -11.37 -13.41
CA ILE A 354 -2.18 -10.52 -14.55
C ILE A 354 -1.47 -11.33 -15.63
N SER A 355 -0.58 -12.26 -15.26
CA SER A 355 0.07 -13.21 -16.18
C SER A 355 -0.95 -14.06 -16.94
N ASN A 356 -1.97 -14.58 -16.24
CA ASN A 356 -3.04 -15.37 -16.86
C ASN A 356 -3.86 -14.53 -17.87
N VAL A 357 -4.22 -13.30 -17.51
CA VAL A 357 -5.09 -12.44 -18.34
C VAL A 357 -4.36 -11.78 -19.51
N PHE A 358 -3.14 -11.30 -19.29
CA PHE A 358 -2.40 -10.47 -20.24
C PHE A 358 -1.21 -11.21 -20.87
N GLY A 359 -0.94 -12.46 -20.49
CA GLY A 359 0.15 -13.27 -21.04
C GLY A 359 1.55 -12.79 -20.65
N THR A 360 1.68 -12.03 -19.55
CA THR A 360 2.98 -11.59 -19.05
C THR A 360 3.69 -12.71 -18.28
N GLU A 361 5.02 -12.65 -18.21
CA GLU A 361 5.80 -13.51 -17.30
C GLU A 361 6.07 -12.78 -15.99
N LEU A 362 6.37 -13.52 -14.91
CA LEU A 362 6.73 -12.93 -13.60
C LEU A 362 8.21 -12.50 -13.56
N ASP A 363 8.66 -11.82 -14.61
CA ASP A 363 9.94 -11.11 -14.66
C ASP A 363 9.84 -9.76 -13.91
N ALA A 364 10.82 -8.88 -14.11
CA ALA A 364 10.81 -7.55 -13.48
C ALA A 364 9.56 -6.72 -13.85
N ARG A 365 9.02 -6.90 -15.06
CA ARG A 365 7.80 -6.23 -15.52
C ARG A 365 6.58 -6.87 -14.85
N GLY A 366 6.44 -8.18 -14.91
CA GLY A 366 5.27 -8.86 -14.32
C GLY A 366 5.12 -8.64 -12.82
N ILE A 367 6.23 -8.67 -12.06
CA ILE A 367 6.18 -8.37 -10.62
C ILE A 367 5.81 -6.91 -10.35
N ARG A 368 6.28 -5.97 -11.18
CA ARG A 368 5.86 -4.57 -11.07
C ARG A 368 4.36 -4.43 -11.28
N GLU A 369 3.78 -5.16 -12.22
CA GLU A 369 2.33 -5.14 -12.44
C GLU A 369 1.55 -5.69 -11.23
N GLY A 370 2.07 -6.73 -10.57
CA GLY A 370 1.53 -7.20 -9.29
C GLY A 370 1.58 -6.13 -8.19
N ILE A 371 2.69 -5.39 -8.07
CA ILE A 371 2.83 -4.27 -7.11
C ILE A 371 1.86 -3.14 -7.46
N ILE A 372 1.74 -2.76 -8.73
CA ILE A 372 0.81 -1.73 -9.18
C ILE A 372 -0.63 -2.08 -8.81
N TYR A 373 -0.97 -3.37 -8.86
CA TYR A 373 -2.29 -3.84 -8.47
C TYR A 373 -2.48 -3.97 -6.94
N TYR A 374 -1.39 -4.08 -6.18
CA TYR A 374 -1.45 -4.33 -4.73
C TYR A 374 -1.34 -3.07 -3.86
N ASP A 375 -0.44 -2.14 -4.20
CA ASP A 375 0.06 -1.18 -3.20
C ASP A 375 -0.98 -0.17 -2.68
N MET A 376 -2.00 0.17 -3.47
CA MET A 376 -3.09 1.05 -3.04
C MET A 376 -3.93 0.37 -1.94
N ASP A 377 -4.32 -0.88 -2.15
CA ASP A 377 -5.09 -1.69 -1.17
C ASP A 377 -4.29 -1.87 0.12
N ARG A 378 -2.97 -2.09 0.00
CA ARG A 378 -2.07 -2.08 1.15
C ARG A 378 -2.17 -0.77 1.90
N LEU A 379 -2.06 0.38 1.24
CA LEU A 379 -2.12 1.70 1.90
C LEU A 379 -3.47 1.98 2.58
N ASP A 380 -4.55 1.33 2.13
CA ASP A 380 -5.87 1.38 2.76
C ASP A 380 -6.02 0.46 3.98
N ALA A 381 -5.06 -0.46 4.20
CA ALA A 381 -5.08 -1.35 5.36
C ALA A 381 -5.08 -0.57 6.69
N PRO A 382 -5.88 -1.02 7.68
CA PRO A 382 -5.99 -0.33 8.97
C PRO A 382 -4.64 -0.27 9.68
N THR A 383 -4.38 0.83 10.40
CA THR A 383 -3.06 1.10 10.98
C THR A 383 -3.17 1.96 12.23
N ILE A 384 -2.34 1.66 13.25
CA ILE A 384 -2.10 2.59 14.37
C ILE A 384 -1.15 3.69 13.93
N GLY A 385 -1.68 4.90 13.81
CA GLY A 385 -1.06 6.08 13.23
C GLY A 385 -2.09 6.83 12.41
N ALA A 386 -1.67 7.77 11.58
CA ALA A 386 -2.59 8.49 10.69
C ALA A 386 -1.92 8.84 9.37
N PHE A 387 -2.68 8.74 8.28
CA PHE A 387 -2.33 9.40 7.02
C PHE A 387 -2.92 10.82 7.01
N ILE A 388 -2.12 11.78 6.54
CA ILE A 388 -2.52 13.18 6.33
C ILE A 388 -2.59 13.50 4.85
#